data_AF-A0AAU9HIL4-F1
#
_entry.id   AF-A0AAU9HIL4-F1
#
_cell.length_a   1.000
_cell.length_b   1.000
_cell.length_c   1.000
_cell.angle_alpha   90.00
_cell.angle_beta   90.00
_cell.angle_gamma   90.00
#
_symmetry.space_group_name_H-M   'P 1'
#
loop_
_entity.id
_entity.type
_entity.pdbx_description
1 polymer ?
#
loop_
_entity_poly.entity_id
_entity_poly.type
_entity_poly.pdbx_seq_one_letter_code
_entity_poly.pdbx_strand_id
1 'polypeptide(L)'
;MKKYLLSVAAATLFLSLPSANANTELDAFLDAEKQARYGDYKSFKEAVDSLSHPLKPYVEKAYWQRYPSLKHQTEIENFLTIYEHTPLEWPVRKAWLNYLKRRNKKAAFIKNYRETSDTELSCTHLSYQLDLGAPKKAILSQVTDIWTVGESQPSECDGLFKRWRQNGYLTPDVVWQRVTLAAQGGSYRLLPYLKTLLPAKERYLADLYSKVRRDPSAAAGLYRYKRKTAKEGEIALYGIKRLIWRDKELALKAWQKIEGMFDFADDEKADVYYTFALSLASSGHSQASFYLNKVPKARQDRKLMQWQLANMLKTQDWEGIAAFFTGKENLSLGQQYWLAYSYDKRADHEKAKAIWSKVAANRDYYGFLAAARLGLPVDLNELPVNVNQALVTKVSNAPGFKRAKALYELERFTAARREWNYLTNTSEDDEKLAASVLAAELDWFDSTIFTLAKIKAWDYVDLRFPFAFQDMFERYSKRSKIDLTWSIAIARRESSFAPDARSHANARGLMQLLPSTAKYINKGDVSNHRLYQPKTNIRLGTRYLQYLKKKNHGNEVLATASYNAGYHRIKRWLPEEAMPAELWVELIPYRETRDYVKNVFAYRQVYHTRLGREGNLLAPLLEMTMGG
;
A
#
# COMPACT_ATOMS: atom_id res chain seq x y z
N MET A 1 3.38 42.84 56.21
CA MET A 1 4.66 43.38 56.73
C MET A 1 5.79 42.43 56.37
N LYS A 2 6.91 42.98 55.88
CA LYS A 2 8.25 42.40 55.60
C LYS A 2 8.45 41.54 54.33
N LYS A 3 9.23 42.17 53.44
CA LYS A 3 9.89 41.74 52.19
C LYS A 3 10.94 40.65 52.44
N TYR A 4 11.33 39.89 51.41
CA TYR A 4 12.68 39.95 50.83
C TYR A 4 12.70 39.44 49.39
N LEU A 5 13.57 40.09 48.60
CA LEU A 5 13.79 39.95 47.16
C LEU A 5 14.55 38.67 46.81
N LEU A 6 14.31 38.15 45.60
CA LEU A 6 15.32 37.42 44.82
C LEU A 6 15.08 37.70 43.32
N SER A 7 15.91 38.61 42.80
CA SER A 7 16.56 38.60 41.48
C SER A 7 15.81 38.00 40.29
N VAL A 8 15.27 38.89 39.46
CA VAL A 8 14.92 38.62 38.06
C VAL A 8 16.21 38.59 37.24
N ALA A 9 16.65 37.39 36.85
CA ALA A 9 17.54 37.24 35.70
C ALA A 9 16.68 37.38 34.45
N ALA A 10 16.85 38.48 33.72
CA ALA A 10 16.24 38.68 32.41
C ALA A 10 16.85 37.69 31.41
N ALA A 11 16.25 36.51 31.29
CA ALA A 11 16.46 35.66 30.13
C ALA A 11 15.77 36.33 28.94
N THR A 12 16.56 37.02 28.11
CA THR A 12 16.16 37.43 26.77
C THR A 12 15.63 36.23 26.01
N LEU A 13 14.30 36.15 25.87
CA LEU A 13 13.66 35.34 24.85
C LEU A 13 14.18 35.82 23.49
N PHE A 14 15.13 35.09 22.92
CA PHE A 14 15.37 35.11 21.48
C PHE A 14 14.14 34.48 20.83
N LEU A 15 13.10 35.30 20.61
CA LEU A 15 12.13 35.05 19.56
C LEU A 15 12.90 35.12 18.25
N SER A 16 13.27 33.97 17.71
CA SER A 16 13.74 33.83 16.33
C SER A 16 12.61 34.28 15.41
N LEU A 17 12.60 35.58 15.08
CA LEU A 17 11.82 36.12 13.97
C LEU A 17 12.25 35.39 12.70
N PRO A 18 11.33 34.84 11.88
CA PRO A 18 11.70 34.36 10.57
C PRO A 18 12.32 35.54 9.81
N SER A 19 13.57 35.37 9.40
CA SER A 19 14.35 36.39 8.68
C SER A 19 13.59 36.87 7.46
N ALA A 20 13.44 38.20 7.30
CA ALA A 20 12.77 38.83 6.15
C ALA A 20 13.26 38.32 4.78
N ASN A 21 14.51 37.84 4.71
CA ASN A 21 15.14 37.24 3.52
C ASN A 21 14.48 35.92 3.06
N ALA A 22 13.90 35.12 3.97
CA ALA A 22 13.27 33.84 3.61
C ALA A 22 11.96 34.04 2.83
N ASN A 23 11.21 35.10 3.15
CA ASN A 23 10.00 35.46 2.39
C ASN A 23 10.36 35.96 0.99
N THR A 24 11.46 36.70 0.83
CA THR A 24 11.87 37.21 -0.49
C THR A 24 12.38 36.13 -1.45
N GLU A 25 13.10 35.11 -0.96
CA GLU A 25 13.57 34.00 -1.82
C GLU A 25 12.41 33.10 -2.27
N LEU A 26 11.43 32.87 -1.40
CA LEU A 26 10.23 32.10 -1.72
C LEU A 26 9.37 32.81 -2.75
N ASP A 27 9.13 34.10 -2.56
CA ASP A 27 8.37 34.93 -3.50
C ASP A 27 9.07 34.98 -4.88
N ALA A 28 10.39 35.13 -4.89
CA ALA A 28 11.18 35.06 -6.12
C ALA A 28 11.04 33.72 -6.84
N PHE A 29 11.00 32.59 -6.11
CA PHE A 29 10.73 31.28 -6.71
C PHE A 29 9.31 31.18 -7.28
N LEU A 30 8.29 31.64 -6.56
CA LEU A 30 6.90 31.58 -7.01
C LEU A 30 6.68 32.43 -8.27
N ASP A 31 7.29 33.61 -8.32
CA ASP A 31 7.28 34.47 -9.50
C ASP A 31 8.04 33.85 -10.66
N ALA A 32 9.22 33.27 -10.42
CA ALA A 32 9.98 32.58 -11.46
C ALA A 32 9.20 31.38 -12.03
N GLU A 33 8.53 30.59 -11.19
CA GLU A 33 7.67 29.50 -11.64
C GLU A 33 6.49 30.01 -12.48
N LYS A 34 5.89 31.14 -12.11
CA LYS A 34 4.84 31.78 -12.90
C LYS A 34 5.36 32.20 -14.28
N GLN A 35 6.55 32.81 -14.36
CA GLN A 35 7.19 33.16 -15.63
C GLN A 35 7.48 31.90 -16.47
N ALA A 36 7.96 30.82 -15.87
CA ALA A 36 8.16 29.55 -16.58
C ALA A 36 6.86 28.94 -17.13
N ARG A 37 5.71 29.17 -16.48
CA ARG A 37 4.42 28.61 -16.91
C ARG A 37 3.69 29.47 -17.93
N TYR A 38 3.86 30.78 -17.89
CA TYR A 38 3.01 31.72 -18.64
C TYR A 38 3.78 32.78 -19.43
N GLY A 39 5.06 33.00 -19.13
CA GLY A 39 5.94 33.94 -19.82
C GLY A 39 6.57 33.38 -21.09
N ASP A 40 7.39 34.21 -21.74
CA ASP A 40 8.20 33.84 -22.89
C ASP A 40 9.58 33.29 -22.47
N TYR A 41 10.37 32.84 -23.45
CA TYR A 41 11.71 32.28 -23.19
C TYR A 41 12.63 33.28 -22.49
N LYS A 42 12.56 34.57 -22.84
CA LYS A 42 13.41 35.61 -22.28
C LYS A 42 13.10 35.80 -20.80
N SER A 43 11.83 35.98 -20.47
CA SER A 43 11.35 36.14 -19.08
C SER A 43 11.67 34.90 -18.23
N PHE A 44 11.51 33.70 -18.81
CA PHE A 44 11.92 32.45 -18.18
C PHE A 44 13.42 32.42 -17.85
N LYS A 45 14.27 32.78 -18.83
CA LYS A 45 15.73 32.76 -18.65
C LYS A 45 16.19 33.78 -17.60
N GLU A 46 15.69 35.01 -17.67
CA GLU A 46 15.97 36.05 -16.67
C GLU A 46 15.57 35.61 -15.26
N ALA A 47 14.40 34.97 -15.13
CA ALA A 47 13.92 34.44 -13.86
C ALA A 47 14.80 33.29 -13.33
N VAL A 48 15.25 32.37 -14.19
CA VAL A 48 16.12 31.26 -13.78
C VAL A 48 17.54 31.73 -13.43
N ASP A 49 18.08 32.70 -14.16
CA ASP A 49 19.45 33.18 -13.99
C ASP A 49 19.60 34.01 -12.70
N SER A 50 18.55 34.73 -12.30
CA SER A 50 18.51 35.50 -11.05
C SER A 50 18.10 34.68 -9.81
N LEU A 51 17.58 33.47 -9.98
CA LEU A 51 17.05 32.67 -8.88
C LEU A 51 18.13 31.89 -8.12
N SER A 52 18.37 32.27 -6.87
CA SER A 52 19.23 31.54 -5.92
C SER A 52 18.40 30.70 -4.94
N HIS A 53 17.53 29.83 -5.45
CA HIS A 53 16.63 29.00 -4.63
C HIS A 53 16.82 27.50 -4.94
N PRO A 54 16.73 26.58 -3.95
CA PRO A 54 16.86 25.14 -4.19
C PRO A 54 15.90 24.57 -5.24
N LEU A 55 14.73 25.20 -5.41
CA LEU A 55 13.72 24.82 -6.40
C LEU A 55 13.89 25.45 -7.79
N LYS A 56 15.01 26.14 -8.08
CA LYS A 56 15.37 26.57 -9.43
C LYS A 56 15.16 25.47 -10.51
N PRO A 57 15.53 24.20 -10.28
CA PRO A 57 15.29 23.14 -11.27
C PRO A 57 13.81 22.85 -11.55
N TYR A 58 12.91 23.17 -10.60
CA TYR A 58 11.47 23.05 -10.81
C TYR A 58 10.91 24.12 -11.74
N VAL A 59 11.53 25.30 -11.77
CA VAL A 59 11.21 26.38 -12.72
C VAL A 59 11.58 25.95 -14.14
N GLU A 60 12.80 25.45 -14.33
CA GLU A 60 13.27 24.88 -15.60
C GLU A 60 12.38 23.73 -16.06
N LYS A 61 12.09 22.78 -15.16
CA LYS A 61 11.18 21.66 -15.44
C LYS A 61 9.82 22.16 -15.94
N ALA A 62 9.23 23.14 -15.28
CA ALA A 62 7.91 23.67 -15.63
C ALA A 62 7.91 24.26 -17.05
N TYR A 63 8.94 25.00 -17.42
CA TYR A 63 9.09 25.57 -18.76
C TYR A 63 9.29 24.48 -19.81
N TRP A 64 10.26 23.58 -19.63
CA TRP A 64 10.58 22.55 -20.62
C TRP A 64 9.46 21.52 -20.82
N GLN A 65 8.70 21.22 -19.76
CA GLN A 65 7.53 20.36 -19.85
C GLN A 65 6.41 21.00 -20.69
N ARG A 66 6.26 22.32 -20.62
CA ARG A 66 5.18 23.05 -21.29
C ARG A 66 5.53 23.50 -22.70
N TYR A 67 6.76 23.93 -22.93
CA TYR A 67 7.25 24.54 -24.17
C TYR A 67 8.45 23.79 -24.79
N PRO A 68 8.39 22.46 -25.00
CA PRO A 68 9.45 21.73 -25.68
C PRO A 68 9.63 22.23 -27.13
N SER A 69 10.87 22.49 -27.55
CA SER A 69 11.18 23.02 -28.88
C SER A 69 12.57 22.60 -29.37
N LEU A 70 12.73 22.35 -30.68
CA LEU A 70 14.04 22.09 -31.30
C LEU A 70 14.99 23.29 -31.18
N LYS A 71 14.45 24.52 -31.05
CA LYS A 71 15.26 25.72 -30.84
C LYS A 71 16.09 25.66 -29.55
N HIS A 72 15.64 24.88 -28.57
CA HIS A 72 16.25 24.74 -27.25
C HIS A 72 16.66 23.30 -26.95
N GLN A 73 16.97 22.52 -28.01
CA GLN A 73 17.30 21.10 -27.87
C GLN A 73 18.48 20.88 -26.91
N THR A 74 19.54 21.68 -27.04
CA THR A 74 20.73 21.54 -26.21
C THR A 74 20.41 21.80 -24.73
N GLU A 75 19.64 22.84 -24.42
CA GLU A 75 19.25 23.14 -23.03
C GLU A 75 18.36 22.06 -22.43
N ILE A 76 17.41 21.51 -23.21
CA ILE A 76 16.56 20.40 -22.77
C ILE A 76 17.40 19.15 -22.53
N GLU A 77 18.29 18.77 -23.47
CA GLU A 77 19.15 17.59 -23.34
C GLU A 77 20.12 17.73 -22.15
N ASN A 78 20.65 18.94 -21.91
CA ASN A 78 21.48 19.23 -20.74
C ASN A 78 20.68 19.08 -19.44
N PHE A 79 19.46 19.61 -19.37
CA PHE A 79 18.58 19.43 -18.21
C PHE A 79 18.32 17.94 -17.94
N LEU A 80 18.00 17.16 -18.99
CA LEU A 80 17.75 15.73 -18.88
C LEU A 80 18.97 14.93 -18.44
N THR A 81 20.17 15.39 -18.78
CA THR A 81 21.44 14.77 -18.37
C THR A 81 21.77 15.10 -16.91
N ILE A 82 21.66 16.38 -16.52
CA ILE A 82 21.94 16.84 -15.15
C ILE A 82 21.02 16.16 -14.13
N TYR A 83 19.75 15.99 -14.49
CA TYR A 83 18.72 15.45 -13.59
C TYR A 83 18.39 13.97 -13.86
N GLU A 84 19.23 13.25 -14.59
CA GLU A 84 19.00 11.84 -14.92
C GLU A 84 18.71 11.01 -13.67
N HIS A 85 17.70 10.13 -13.76
CA HIS A 85 17.21 9.29 -12.66
C HIS A 85 16.59 10.03 -11.46
N THR A 86 16.51 11.36 -11.48
CA THR A 86 15.80 12.14 -10.46
C THR A 86 14.32 12.32 -10.82
N PRO A 87 13.44 12.72 -9.87
CA PRO A 87 12.04 13.04 -10.15
C PRO A 87 11.78 14.20 -11.12
N LEU A 88 12.83 14.97 -11.46
CA LEU A 88 12.75 16.13 -12.35
C LEU A 88 12.82 15.74 -13.83
N GLU A 89 13.50 14.65 -14.16
CA GLU A 89 13.86 14.29 -15.54
C GLU A 89 12.67 13.76 -16.34
N TRP A 90 11.99 12.71 -15.85
CA TRP A 90 10.94 12.04 -16.63
C TRP A 90 9.79 12.97 -17.11
N PRO A 91 9.26 13.91 -16.30
CA PRO A 91 8.26 14.87 -16.78
C PRO A 91 8.71 15.68 -18.00
N VAL A 92 9.98 16.09 -18.05
CA VAL A 92 10.56 16.80 -19.20
C VAL A 92 10.83 15.83 -20.33
N ARG A 93 11.41 14.64 -20.07
CA ARG A 93 11.71 13.65 -21.10
C ARG A 93 10.44 13.24 -21.84
N LYS A 94 9.35 12.96 -21.11
CA LYS A 94 8.07 12.61 -21.72
C LYS A 94 7.52 13.73 -22.60
N ALA A 95 7.58 14.99 -22.15
CA ALA A 95 7.17 16.13 -22.97
C ALA A 95 8.03 16.28 -24.23
N TRP A 96 9.35 16.09 -24.08
CA TRP A 96 10.32 16.16 -25.17
C TRP A 96 10.12 15.04 -26.21
N LEU A 97 9.98 13.79 -25.77
CA LEU A 97 9.70 12.64 -26.64
C LEU A 97 8.39 12.83 -27.41
N ASN A 98 7.33 13.30 -26.75
CA ASN A 98 6.05 13.57 -27.41
C ASN A 98 6.15 14.70 -28.45
N TYR A 99 6.95 15.74 -28.17
CA TYR A 99 7.23 16.78 -29.14
C TYR A 99 8.01 16.25 -30.35
N LEU A 100 9.09 15.48 -30.11
CA LEU A 100 9.91 14.89 -31.18
C LEU A 100 9.12 13.92 -32.06
N LYS A 101 8.25 13.10 -31.44
CA LYS A 101 7.31 12.22 -32.13
C LYS A 101 6.37 12.99 -33.05
N ARG A 102 5.71 14.05 -32.54
CA ARG A 102 4.82 14.91 -33.35
C ARG A 102 5.53 15.60 -34.52
N ARG A 103 6.83 15.87 -34.39
CA ARG A 103 7.67 16.45 -35.46
C ARG A 103 8.39 15.40 -36.31
N ASN A 104 8.12 14.11 -36.10
CA ASN A 104 8.74 12.98 -36.79
C ASN A 104 10.29 13.01 -36.76
N LYS A 105 10.89 13.46 -35.65
CA LYS A 105 12.34 13.54 -35.46
C LYS A 105 12.89 12.24 -34.86
N LYS A 106 12.95 11.19 -35.70
CA LYS A 106 13.24 9.81 -35.29
C LYS A 106 14.58 9.62 -34.56
N ALA A 107 15.67 10.11 -35.14
CA ALA A 107 17.02 9.97 -34.55
C ALA A 107 17.13 10.67 -33.18
N ALA A 108 16.60 11.90 -33.08
CA ALA A 108 16.55 12.63 -31.82
C ALA A 108 15.66 11.95 -30.78
N PHE A 109 14.54 11.35 -31.20
CA PHE A 109 13.66 10.58 -30.31
C PHE A 109 14.41 9.38 -29.72
N ILE A 110 15.09 8.58 -30.54
CA ILE A 110 15.86 7.41 -30.07
C ILE A 110 16.97 7.84 -29.13
N LYS A 111 17.75 8.88 -29.47
CA LYS A 111 18.82 9.42 -28.62
C LYS A 111 18.31 9.78 -27.22
N ASN A 112 17.11 10.37 -27.15
CA ASN A 112 16.51 10.87 -25.92
C ASN A 112 15.60 9.86 -25.22
N TYR A 113 15.36 8.69 -25.82
CA TYR A 113 14.51 7.68 -25.24
C TYR A 113 15.18 7.03 -24.03
N ARG A 114 14.36 6.66 -23.05
CA ARG A 114 14.71 5.82 -21.91
C ARG A 114 13.58 4.83 -21.72
N GLU A 115 13.90 3.63 -21.25
CA GLU A 115 12.90 2.59 -20.99
C GLU A 115 11.78 3.12 -20.08
N THR A 116 10.55 2.76 -20.41
CA THR A 116 9.37 3.28 -19.74
C THR A 116 8.21 2.30 -19.80
N SER A 117 7.29 2.42 -18.84
CA SER A 117 6.00 1.74 -18.85
C SER A 117 4.98 2.37 -19.80
N ASP A 118 5.32 3.48 -20.45
CA ASP A 118 4.48 4.15 -21.45
C ASP A 118 4.54 3.39 -22.79
N THR A 119 3.59 2.49 -23.01
CA THR A 119 3.58 1.63 -24.21
C THR A 119 3.58 2.42 -25.52
N GLU A 120 2.96 3.60 -25.55
CA GLU A 120 2.92 4.44 -26.75
C GLU A 120 4.33 4.89 -27.15
N LEU A 121 5.12 5.33 -26.16
CA LEU A 121 6.51 5.70 -26.36
C LEU A 121 7.39 4.50 -26.69
N SER A 122 7.18 3.35 -26.04
CA SER A 122 7.92 2.11 -26.32
C SER A 122 7.69 1.61 -27.75
N CYS A 123 6.44 1.58 -28.23
CA CYS A 123 6.12 1.22 -29.61
C CYS A 123 6.71 2.21 -30.61
N THR A 124 6.64 3.52 -30.30
CA THR A 124 7.24 4.57 -31.13
C THR A 124 8.75 4.37 -31.26
N HIS A 125 9.44 4.09 -30.14
CA HIS A 125 10.87 3.83 -30.10
C HIS A 125 11.28 2.67 -31.02
N LEU A 126 10.65 1.50 -30.83
CA LEU A 126 10.96 0.31 -31.63
C LEU A 126 10.64 0.53 -33.12
N SER A 127 9.54 1.22 -33.43
CA SER A 127 9.20 1.55 -34.82
C SER A 127 10.24 2.48 -35.45
N TYR A 128 10.72 3.49 -34.73
CA TYR A 128 11.76 4.39 -35.22
C TYR A 128 13.10 3.71 -35.40
N GLN A 129 13.48 2.76 -34.52
CA GLN A 129 14.70 1.96 -34.71
C GLN A 129 14.64 1.17 -36.02
N LEU A 130 13.49 0.52 -36.32
CA LEU A 130 13.30 -0.18 -37.59
C LEU A 130 13.37 0.77 -38.79
N ASP A 131 12.77 1.96 -38.68
CA ASP A 131 12.78 2.95 -39.76
C ASP A 131 14.18 3.48 -40.08
N LEU A 132 15.09 3.47 -39.10
CA LEU A 132 16.49 3.88 -39.26
C LEU A 132 17.45 2.70 -39.52
N GLY A 133 16.92 1.51 -39.84
CA GLY A 133 17.72 0.37 -40.31
C GLY A 133 18.24 -0.55 -39.22
N ALA A 134 17.73 -0.48 -37.99
CA ALA A 134 18.08 -1.46 -36.95
C ALA A 134 17.70 -2.90 -37.39
N PRO A 135 18.48 -3.93 -37.01
CA PRO A 135 18.21 -5.31 -37.41
C PRO A 135 16.80 -5.77 -37.01
N LYS A 136 15.99 -6.15 -38.00
CA LYS A 136 14.58 -6.53 -37.79
C LYS A 136 14.40 -7.58 -36.70
N LYS A 137 15.23 -8.63 -36.68
CA LYS A 137 15.16 -9.72 -35.68
C LYS A 137 15.36 -9.21 -34.24
N ALA A 138 16.29 -8.28 -34.04
CA ALA A 138 16.59 -7.73 -32.72
C ALA A 138 15.43 -6.86 -32.17
N ILE A 139 14.72 -6.15 -33.05
CA ILE A 139 13.61 -5.30 -32.65
C ILE A 139 12.30 -6.09 -32.54
N LEU A 140 11.97 -6.90 -33.54
CA LEU A 140 10.67 -7.59 -33.59
C LEU A 140 10.51 -8.66 -32.51
N SER A 141 11.61 -9.25 -32.01
CA SER A 141 11.54 -10.18 -30.87
C SER A 141 11.00 -9.53 -29.60
N GLN A 142 11.28 -8.24 -29.37
CA GLN A 142 10.80 -7.48 -28.21
C GLN A 142 9.29 -7.12 -28.33
N VAL A 143 8.74 -7.15 -29.54
CA VAL A 143 7.34 -6.76 -29.79
C VAL A 143 6.35 -7.81 -29.27
N THR A 144 6.78 -9.07 -29.16
CA THR A 144 5.92 -10.16 -28.69
C THR A 144 5.40 -9.89 -27.28
N ASP A 145 6.26 -9.43 -26.35
CA ASP A 145 5.86 -9.14 -24.97
C ASP A 145 4.93 -7.92 -24.89
N ILE A 146 5.12 -6.93 -25.76
CA ILE A 146 4.24 -5.77 -25.87
C ILE A 146 2.87 -6.18 -26.42
N TRP A 147 2.82 -7.07 -27.42
CA TRP A 147 1.55 -7.52 -27.98
C TRP A 147 0.81 -8.45 -27.03
N THR A 148 1.52 -9.32 -26.32
CA THR A 148 0.96 -10.42 -25.49
C THR A 148 0.58 -9.92 -24.10
N VAL A 149 -0.37 -8.99 -24.06
CA VAL A 149 -0.97 -8.45 -22.84
C VAL A 149 -2.49 -8.55 -22.89
N GLY A 150 -3.13 -8.55 -21.72
CA GLY A 150 -4.58 -8.66 -21.60
C GLY A 150 -5.37 -7.41 -22.00
N GLU A 151 -4.70 -6.29 -22.28
CA GLU A 151 -5.34 -5.01 -22.58
C GLU A 151 -5.19 -4.59 -24.05
N SER A 152 -6.05 -3.67 -24.48
CA SER A 152 -5.89 -2.98 -25.76
C SER A 152 -4.64 -2.12 -25.72
N GLN A 153 -3.83 -2.19 -26.77
CA GLN A 153 -2.63 -1.37 -26.88
C GLN A 153 -2.91 -0.08 -27.66
N PRO A 154 -2.12 0.99 -27.45
CA PRO A 154 -2.26 2.24 -28.18
C PRO A 154 -2.17 2.04 -29.71
N SER A 155 -2.91 2.86 -30.47
CA SER A 155 -2.92 2.80 -31.95
C SER A 155 -1.54 3.01 -32.58
N GLU A 156 -0.64 3.69 -31.88
CA GLU A 156 0.75 3.92 -32.26
C GLU A 156 1.52 2.60 -32.41
N CYS A 157 1.07 1.53 -31.76
CA CYS A 157 1.65 0.20 -31.88
C CYS A 157 1.19 -0.56 -33.15
N ASP A 158 0.10 -0.16 -33.81
CA ASP A 158 -0.51 -0.94 -34.89
C ASP A 158 0.43 -1.13 -36.09
N GLY A 159 1.18 -0.07 -36.45
CA GLY A 159 2.20 -0.14 -37.51
C GLY A 159 3.32 -1.12 -37.19
N LEU A 160 3.77 -1.14 -35.93
CA LEU A 160 4.80 -2.06 -35.43
C LEU A 160 4.28 -3.50 -35.42
N PHE A 161 3.07 -3.73 -34.91
CA PHE A 161 2.42 -5.04 -34.90
C PHE A 161 2.17 -5.59 -36.30
N LYS A 162 1.84 -4.74 -37.28
CA LYS A 162 1.72 -5.16 -38.68
C LYS A 162 3.05 -5.73 -39.20
N ARG A 163 4.17 -5.04 -38.96
CA ARG A 163 5.51 -5.50 -39.36
C ARG A 163 5.92 -6.78 -38.63
N TRP A 164 5.70 -6.83 -37.32
CA TRP A 164 5.94 -8.02 -36.49
C TRP A 164 5.19 -9.25 -37.00
N ARG A 165 3.89 -9.11 -37.28
CA ARG A 165 3.07 -10.18 -37.86
C ARG A 165 3.55 -10.63 -39.24
N GLN A 166 3.92 -9.69 -40.12
CA GLN A 166 4.43 -10.01 -41.46
C GLN A 166 5.73 -10.82 -41.44
N ASN A 167 6.47 -10.79 -40.33
CA ASN A 167 7.71 -11.56 -40.15
C ASN A 167 7.49 -12.86 -39.34
N GLY A 168 6.24 -13.32 -39.21
CA GLY A 168 5.92 -14.66 -38.69
C GLY A 168 5.91 -14.82 -37.17
N TYR A 169 6.05 -13.74 -36.39
CA TYR A 169 6.08 -13.83 -34.92
C TYR A 169 4.70 -14.04 -34.27
N LEU A 170 3.61 -13.77 -34.99
CA LEU A 170 2.25 -14.03 -34.50
C LEU A 170 1.92 -15.51 -34.72
N THR A 171 2.31 -16.36 -33.77
CA THR A 171 1.98 -17.80 -33.78
C THR A 171 0.63 -18.06 -33.10
N PRO A 172 -0.01 -19.21 -33.36
CA PRO A 172 -1.22 -19.61 -32.63
C PRO A 172 -1.05 -19.63 -31.11
N ASP A 173 0.15 -19.97 -30.61
CA ASP A 173 0.43 -20.02 -29.18
C ASP A 173 0.53 -18.60 -28.58
N VAL A 174 1.15 -17.66 -29.29
CA VAL A 174 1.16 -16.24 -28.90
C VAL A 174 -0.26 -15.68 -28.87
N VAL A 175 -1.08 -16.00 -29.88
CA VAL A 175 -2.51 -15.62 -29.88
C VAL A 175 -3.23 -16.21 -28.68
N TRP A 176 -2.99 -17.49 -28.37
CA TRP A 176 -3.60 -18.16 -27.23
C TRP A 176 -3.19 -17.51 -25.89
N GLN A 177 -1.92 -17.21 -25.69
CA GLN A 177 -1.44 -16.49 -24.50
C GLN A 177 -2.17 -15.15 -24.33
N ARG A 178 -2.36 -14.39 -25.40
CA ARG A 178 -3.11 -13.13 -25.34
C ARG A 178 -4.60 -13.35 -25.06
N VAL A 179 -5.21 -14.39 -25.63
CA VAL A 179 -6.60 -14.79 -25.32
C VAL A 179 -6.75 -15.05 -23.83
N THR A 180 -5.86 -15.85 -23.24
CA THR A 180 -5.84 -16.14 -21.81
C THR A 180 -5.68 -14.88 -20.97
N LEU A 181 -4.69 -14.03 -21.27
CA LEU A 181 -4.46 -12.79 -20.51
C LEU A 181 -5.67 -11.85 -20.58
N ALA A 182 -6.25 -11.66 -21.77
CA ALA A 182 -7.45 -10.84 -21.96
C ALA A 182 -8.66 -11.40 -21.22
N ALA A 183 -8.75 -12.72 -21.09
CA ALA A 183 -9.89 -13.38 -20.50
C ALA A 183 -9.77 -13.69 -19.00
N GLN A 184 -8.58 -13.71 -18.42
CA GLN A 184 -8.38 -13.90 -16.98
C GLN A 184 -8.28 -12.57 -16.23
N GLY A 185 -7.45 -11.65 -16.70
CA GLY A 185 -7.19 -10.37 -16.01
C GLY A 185 -7.61 -9.14 -16.79
N GLY A 186 -7.60 -9.20 -18.13
CA GLY A 186 -7.70 -8.01 -18.97
C GLY A 186 -9.08 -7.71 -19.57
N SER A 187 -9.05 -7.06 -20.73
CA SER A 187 -10.22 -6.64 -21.48
C SER A 187 -10.81 -7.79 -22.32
N TYR A 188 -11.87 -8.39 -21.80
CA TYR A 188 -12.64 -9.43 -22.51
C TYR A 188 -13.20 -8.98 -23.86
N ARG A 189 -13.30 -7.66 -24.09
CA ARG A 189 -13.73 -7.07 -25.37
C ARG A 189 -12.76 -7.38 -26.51
N LEU A 190 -11.54 -7.81 -26.20
CA LEU A 190 -10.57 -8.30 -27.19
C LEU A 190 -10.91 -9.69 -27.73
N LEU A 191 -11.69 -10.51 -27.00
CA LEU A 191 -11.93 -11.91 -27.38
C LEU A 191 -12.56 -12.09 -28.76
N PRO A 192 -13.54 -11.28 -29.20
CA PRO A 192 -14.05 -11.37 -30.57
C PRO A 192 -12.97 -11.14 -31.63
N TYR A 193 -12.07 -10.17 -31.41
CA TYR A 193 -10.94 -9.91 -32.31
C TYR A 193 -9.93 -11.06 -32.28
N LEU A 194 -9.46 -11.47 -31.10
CA LEU A 194 -8.45 -12.52 -30.94
C LEU A 194 -8.95 -13.87 -31.46
N LYS A 195 -10.25 -14.15 -31.36
CA LYS A 195 -10.90 -15.31 -31.97
C LYS A 195 -10.65 -15.39 -33.47
N THR A 196 -10.62 -14.26 -34.18
CA THR A 196 -10.37 -14.27 -35.64
C THR A 196 -8.94 -14.70 -35.99
N LEU A 197 -8.00 -14.50 -35.06
CA LEU A 197 -6.59 -14.84 -35.20
C LEU A 197 -6.27 -16.28 -34.82
N LEU A 198 -7.17 -16.97 -34.10
CA LEU A 198 -7.00 -18.38 -33.76
C LEU A 198 -7.25 -19.29 -34.98
N PRO A 199 -6.58 -20.47 -35.03
CA PRO A 199 -6.91 -21.52 -36.00
C PRO A 199 -8.40 -21.84 -35.99
N ALA A 200 -9.00 -22.13 -37.15
CA ALA A 200 -10.44 -22.36 -37.30
C ALA A 200 -10.99 -23.38 -36.28
N LYS A 201 -10.23 -24.47 -36.06
CA LYS A 201 -10.58 -25.53 -35.10
C LYS A 201 -10.56 -25.07 -33.64
N GLU A 202 -9.90 -23.97 -33.29
CA GLU A 202 -9.72 -23.46 -31.92
C GLU A 202 -10.59 -22.25 -31.60
N ARG A 203 -11.22 -21.62 -32.61
CA ARG A 203 -12.02 -20.39 -32.41
C ARG A 203 -13.13 -20.52 -31.36
N TYR A 204 -13.66 -21.73 -31.15
CA TYR A 204 -14.66 -22.02 -30.12
C TYR A 204 -14.13 -21.80 -28.69
N LEU A 205 -12.82 -21.91 -28.46
CA LEU A 205 -12.21 -21.73 -27.15
C LEU A 205 -12.40 -20.30 -26.65
N ALA A 206 -12.27 -19.30 -27.53
CA ALA A 206 -12.53 -17.89 -27.17
C ALA A 206 -13.99 -17.66 -26.74
N ASP A 207 -14.95 -18.35 -27.37
CA ASP A 207 -16.36 -18.29 -26.98
C ASP A 207 -16.61 -19.00 -25.64
N LEU A 208 -15.98 -20.16 -25.44
CA LEU A 208 -16.04 -20.90 -24.18
C LEU A 208 -15.45 -20.08 -23.03
N TYR A 209 -14.30 -19.44 -23.25
CA TYR A 209 -13.68 -18.53 -22.29
C TYR A 209 -14.60 -17.36 -21.94
N SER A 210 -15.21 -16.73 -22.96
CA SER A 210 -16.16 -15.64 -22.77
C SER A 210 -17.34 -16.05 -21.88
N LYS A 211 -17.88 -17.26 -22.12
CA LYS A 211 -18.98 -17.84 -21.32
C LYS A 211 -18.54 -18.06 -19.87
N VAL A 212 -17.41 -18.72 -19.64
CA VAL A 212 -16.88 -19.02 -18.29
C VAL A 212 -16.47 -17.75 -17.54
N ARG A 213 -15.90 -16.75 -18.23
CA ARG A 213 -15.59 -15.44 -17.64
C ARG A 213 -16.87 -14.75 -17.17
N ARG A 214 -17.89 -14.69 -18.01
CA ARG A 214 -19.18 -14.07 -17.66
C ARG A 214 -19.86 -14.81 -16.50
N ASP A 215 -19.86 -16.14 -16.54
CA ASP A 215 -20.51 -16.98 -15.57
C ASP A 215 -19.63 -18.20 -15.21
N PRO A 216 -18.99 -18.23 -14.03
CA PRO A 216 -18.14 -19.34 -13.66
C PRO A 216 -18.88 -20.68 -13.49
N SER A 217 -20.22 -20.72 -13.33
CA SER A 217 -20.94 -22.03 -13.34
C SER A 217 -20.91 -22.71 -14.68
N ALA A 218 -20.68 -21.96 -15.77
CA ALA A 218 -20.47 -22.56 -17.08
C ALA A 218 -19.29 -23.54 -17.08
N ALA A 219 -18.32 -23.38 -16.17
CA ALA A 219 -17.19 -24.28 -16.03
C ALA A 219 -17.58 -25.67 -15.50
N ALA A 220 -18.67 -25.78 -14.73
CA ALA A 220 -19.20 -27.04 -14.24
C ALA A 220 -19.96 -27.83 -15.33
N GLY A 221 -20.28 -27.21 -16.47
CA GLY A 221 -20.95 -27.84 -17.60
C GLY A 221 -20.00 -28.73 -18.40
N LEU A 222 -19.71 -29.93 -17.91
CA LEU A 222 -18.71 -30.85 -18.49
C LEU A 222 -18.88 -31.15 -19.98
N TYR A 223 -20.12 -31.13 -20.47
CA TYR A 223 -20.46 -31.31 -21.90
C TYR A 223 -19.83 -30.26 -22.84
N ARG A 224 -19.27 -29.17 -22.28
CA ARG A 224 -18.54 -28.13 -23.02
C ARG A 224 -17.13 -28.53 -23.41
N TYR A 225 -16.54 -29.51 -22.72
CA TYR A 225 -15.16 -29.96 -22.92
C TYR A 225 -15.12 -31.24 -23.76
N LYS A 226 -15.60 -31.15 -25.00
CA LYS A 226 -15.77 -32.32 -25.87
C LYS A 226 -14.44 -32.90 -26.34
N ARG A 227 -13.41 -32.06 -26.47
CA ARG A 227 -12.12 -32.45 -27.06
C ARG A 227 -11.06 -32.77 -26.01
N LYS A 228 -11.31 -32.41 -24.74
CA LYS A 228 -10.44 -32.64 -23.58
C LYS A 228 -9.00 -32.17 -23.82
N THR A 229 -8.85 -31.04 -24.50
CA THR A 229 -7.53 -30.48 -24.78
C THR A 229 -6.99 -29.75 -23.56
N ALA A 230 -5.67 -29.56 -23.49
CA ALA A 230 -5.04 -28.75 -22.44
C ALA A 230 -5.65 -27.33 -22.36
N LYS A 231 -5.94 -26.70 -23.51
CA LYS A 231 -6.61 -25.39 -23.58
C LYS A 231 -8.04 -25.41 -23.01
N GLU A 232 -8.79 -26.50 -23.18
CA GLU A 232 -10.09 -26.68 -22.52
C GLU A 232 -9.93 -26.83 -20.99
N GLY A 233 -8.91 -27.57 -20.55
CA GLY A 233 -8.54 -27.72 -19.15
C GLY A 233 -8.19 -26.39 -18.49
N GLU A 234 -7.40 -25.56 -19.17
CA GLU A 234 -7.03 -24.20 -18.70
C GLU A 234 -8.27 -23.32 -18.46
N ILE A 235 -9.24 -23.35 -19.38
CA ILE A 235 -10.51 -22.63 -19.22
C ILE A 235 -11.30 -23.17 -18.02
N ALA A 236 -11.33 -24.50 -17.86
CA ALA A 236 -12.00 -25.17 -16.75
C ALA A 236 -11.40 -24.76 -15.40
N LEU A 237 -10.06 -24.74 -15.29
CA LEU A 237 -9.31 -24.28 -14.12
C LEU A 237 -9.63 -22.82 -13.78
N TYR A 238 -9.55 -21.94 -14.77
CA TYR A 238 -9.91 -20.53 -14.58
C TYR A 238 -11.34 -20.37 -14.05
N GLY A 239 -12.28 -21.12 -14.62
CA GLY A 239 -13.68 -21.11 -14.21
C GLY A 239 -13.90 -21.63 -12.80
N ILE A 240 -13.31 -22.78 -12.45
CA ILE A 240 -13.53 -23.46 -11.17
C ILE A 240 -12.96 -22.66 -9.99
N LYS A 241 -11.78 -22.06 -10.19
CA LYS A 241 -11.14 -21.16 -9.21
C LYS A 241 -12.00 -19.92 -8.92
N ARG A 242 -12.85 -19.50 -9.85
CA ARG A 242 -13.83 -18.42 -9.64
C ARG A 242 -15.14 -18.94 -9.07
N LEU A 243 -15.58 -20.12 -9.50
CA LEU A 243 -16.84 -20.72 -9.06
C LEU A 243 -16.86 -20.94 -7.55
N ILE A 244 -15.75 -21.37 -6.94
CA ILE A 244 -15.66 -21.63 -5.50
C ILE A 244 -15.95 -20.39 -4.63
N TRP A 245 -15.79 -19.16 -5.16
CA TRP A 245 -16.13 -17.93 -4.45
C TRP A 245 -17.61 -17.58 -4.54
N ARG A 246 -18.35 -18.18 -5.49
CA ARG A 246 -19.76 -17.90 -5.72
C ARG A 246 -20.67 -19.04 -5.28
N ASP A 247 -20.33 -20.27 -5.64
CA ASP A 247 -21.09 -21.49 -5.32
C ASP A 247 -20.10 -22.60 -4.95
N LYS A 248 -19.97 -22.83 -3.64
CA LYS A 248 -18.95 -23.73 -3.08
C LYS A 248 -19.27 -25.19 -3.39
N GLU A 249 -20.53 -25.57 -3.22
CA GLU A 249 -21.00 -26.94 -3.43
C GLU A 249 -20.87 -27.35 -4.89
N LEU A 250 -21.30 -26.48 -5.82
CA LEU A 250 -21.16 -26.76 -7.24
C LEU A 250 -19.67 -26.84 -7.64
N ALA A 251 -18.83 -25.94 -7.13
CA ALA A 251 -17.39 -25.97 -7.42
C ALA A 251 -16.71 -27.26 -6.92
N LEU A 252 -17.03 -27.70 -5.71
CA LEU A 252 -16.50 -28.94 -5.13
C LEU A 252 -16.89 -30.16 -5.99
N LYS A 253 -18.17 -30.29 -6.33
CA LYS A 253 -18.70 -31.38 -7.18
C LYS A 253 -18.11 -31.35 -8.59
N ALA A 254 -17.96 -30.15 -9.17
CA ALA A 254 -17.43 -29.99 -10.51
C ALA A 254 -15.92 -30.30 -10.55
N TRP A 255 -15.14 -29.85 -9.55
CA TRP A 255 -13.71 -30.14 -9.46
C TRP A 255 -13.42 -31.64 -9.42
N GLN A 256 -14.16 -32.42 -8.61
CA GLN A 256 -13.99 -33.88 -8.55
C GLN A 256 -14.06 -34.57 -9.92
N LYS A 257 -14.88 -34.04 -10.84
CA LYS A 257 -15.03 -34.57 -12.20
C LYS A 257 -14.02 -33.98 -13.17
N ILE A 258 -13.73 -32.68 -13.06
CA ILE A 258 -12.77 -31.96 -13.90
C ILE A 258 -11.35 -32.49 -13.67
N GLU A 259 -10.98 -32.74 -12.42
CA GLU A 259 -9.67 -33.26 -12.01
C GLU A 259 -9.33 -34.58 -12.68
N GLY A 260 -10.30 -35.48 -12.87
CA GLY A 260 -10.11 -36.74 -13.61
C GLY A 260 -10.35 -36.64 -15.12
N MET A 261 -10.81 -35.49 -15.63
CA MET A 261 -11.12 -35.30 -17.05
C MET A 261 -9.92 -34.84 -17.87
N PHE A 262 -8.97 -34.15 -17.24
CA PHE A 262 -7.79 -33.59 -17.87
C PHE A 262 -6.53 -34.03 -17.12
N ASP A 263 -5.40 -34.06 -17.83
CA ASP A 263 -4.09 -34.33 -17.23
C ASP A 263 -3.48 -33.02 -16.73
N PHE A 264 -3.89 -32.59 -15.53
CA PHE A 264 -3.35 -31.39 -14.90
C PHE A 264 -2.02 -31.69 -14.22
N ALA A 265 -1.06 -30.78 -14.40
CA ALA A 265 0.18 -30.80 -13.65
C ALA A 265 -0.09 -30.58 -12.15
N ASP A 266 0.82 -31.08 -11.30
CA ASP A 266 0.65 -31.02 -9.85
C ASP A 266 0.62 -29.59 -9.32
N ASP A 267 1.30 -28.66 -9.97
CA ASP A 267 1.27 -27.24 -9.63
C ASP A 267 -0.08 -26.57 -9.97
N GLU A 268 -0.72 -26.97 -11.07
CA GLU A 268 -2.08 -26.53 -11.44
C GLU A 268 -3.11 -27.02 -10.41
N LYS A 269 -3.04 -28.30 -10.01
CA LYS A 269 -3.88 -28.87 -8.94
C LYS A 269 -3.65 -28.15 -7.62
N ALA A 270 -2.38 -27.90 -7.27
CA ALA A 270 -2.02 -27.20 -6.03
C ALA A 270 -2.59 -25.77 -5.98
N ASP A 271 -2.63 -25.06 -7.10
CA ASP A 271 -3.21 -23.72 -7.20
C ASP A 271 -4.76 -23.72 -7.05
N VAL A 272 -5.44 -24.76 -7.56
CA VAL A 272 -6.86 -24.99 -7.28
C VAL A 272 -7.07 -25.26 -5.80
N TYR A 273 -6.32 -26.19 -5.20
CA TYR A 273 -6.44 -26.53 -3.79
C TYR A 273 -6.19 -25.33 -2.90
N TYR A 274 -5.17 -24.52 -3.21
CA TYR A 274 -4.87 -23.28 -2.50
C TYR A 274 -6.06 -22.32 -2.57
N THR A 275 -6.63 -22.11 -3.75
CA THR A 275 -7.79 -21.22 -3.93
C THR A 275 -9.02 -21.73 -3.18
N PHE A 276 -9.25 -23.04 -3.22
CA PHE A 276 -10.36 -23.68 -2.51
C PHE A 276 -10.18 -23.56 -1.00
N ALA A 277 -8.99 -23.86 -0.49
CA ALA A 277 -8.66 -23.73 0.91
C ALA A 277 -8.95 -22.32 1.42
N LEU A 278 -8.52 -21.28 0.69
CA LEU A 278 -8.80 -19.89 1.05
C LEU A 278 -10.31 -19.57 1.05
N SER A 279 -11.03 -19.94 0.00
CA SER A 279 -12.47 -19.64 -0.10
C SER A 279 -13.26 -20.35 1.00
N LEU A 280 -13.00 -21.65 1.19
CA LEU A 280 -13.69 -22.50 2.16
C LEU A 280 -13.40 -22.05 3.60
N ALA A 281 -12.13 -21.85 3.95
CA ALA A 281 -11.72 -21.39 5.27
C ALA A 281 -12.30 -20.00 5.60
N SER A 282 -12.27 -19.07 4.65
CA SER A 282 -12.81 -17.72 4.87
C SER A 282 -14.32 -17.66 5.12
N SER A 283 -15.06 -18.68 4.67
CA SER A 283 -16.49 -18.83 4.94
C SER A 283 -16.80 -19.74 6.13
N GLY A 284 -15.79 -20.43 6.69
CA GLY A 284 -15.99 -21.46 7.71
C GLY A 284 -16.72 -22.70 7.20
N HIS A 285 -16.48 -23.09 5.94
CA HIS A 285 -17.10 -24.26 5.32
C HIS A 285 -16.57 -25.57 5.93
N SER A 286 -17.39 -26.62 6.00
CA SER A 286 -17.02 -27.93 6.58
C SER A 286 -15.79 -28.57 5.89
N GLN A 287 -15.67 -28.40 4.58
CA GLN A 287 -14.54 -28.87 3.76
C GLN A 287 -13.26 -28.01 3.89
N ALA A 288 -13.23 -26.96 4.72
CA ALA A 288 -12.07 -26.08 4.83
C ALA A 288 -10.81 -26.84 5.28
N SER A 289 -10.90 -27.62 6.37
CA SER A 289 -9.77 -28.40 6.90
C SER A 289 -9.21 -29.38 5.85
N PHE A 290 -10.09 -30.05 5.10
CA PHE A 290 -9.68 -30.98 4.04
C PHE A 290 -8.85 -30.29 2.95
N TYR A 291 -9.33 -29.16 2.41
CA TYR A 291 -8.59 -28.44 1.37
C TYR A 291 -7.34 -27.74 1.88
N LEU A 292 -7.35 -27.22 3.12
CA LEU A 292 -6.17 -26.65 3.77
C LEU A 292 -5.04 -27.69 3.90
N ASN A 293 -5.38 -28.94 4.21
CA ASN A 293 -4.43 -30.05 4.33
C ASN A 293 -3.99 -30.60 2.96
N LYS A 294 -4.82 -30.48 1.92
CA LYS A 294 -4.45 -30.85 0.55
C LYS A 294 -3.40 -29.93 -0.08
N VAL A 295 -3.24 -28.69 0.41
CA VAL A 295 -2.24 -27.78 -0.17
C VAL A 295 -0.82 -28.27 0.15
N PRO A 296 0.02 -28.51 -0.88
CA PRO A 296 1.39 -28.99 -0.67
C PRO A 296 2.20 -28.06 0.23
N LYS A 297 3.10 -28.63 1.04
CA LYS A 297 3.95 -27.87 1.99
C LYS A 297 4.68 -26.68 1.33
N ALA A 298 5.17 -26.86 0.10
CA ALA A 298 5.86 -25.82 -0.68
C ALA A 298 4.97 -24.60 -1.03
N ARG A 299 3.63 -24.73 -0.95
CA ARG A 299 2.66 -23.65 -1.22
C ARG A 299 2.04 -23.06 0.06
N GLN A 300 2.47 -23.50 1.24
CA GLN A 300 1.97 -23.00 2.53
C GLN A 300 2.61 -21.68 2.90
N ASP A 301 2.28 -20.63 2.15
CA ASP A 301 2.73 -19.28 2.42
C ASP A 301 2.11 -18.70 3.71
N ARG A 302 2.56 -17.50 4.11
CA ARG A 302 2.05 -16.81 5.30
C ARG A 302 0.52 -16.62 5.27
N LYS A 303 -0.06 -16.45 4.07
CA LYS A 303 -1.51 -16.24 3.92
C LYS A 303 -2.28 -17.54 4.19
N LEU A 304 -1.83 -18.66 3.65
CA LEU A 304 -2.46 -19.95 3.90
C LEU A 304 -2.28 -20.38 5.35
N MET A 305 -1.08 -20.23 5.91
CA MET A 305 -0.84 -20.56 7.32
C MET A 305 -1.72 -19.74 8.27
N GLN A 306 -2.03 -18.48 7.93
CA GLN A 306 -2.99 -17.68 8.68
C GLN A 306 -4.41 -18.29 8.63
N TRP A 307 -4.84 -18.80 7.48
CA TRP A 307 -6.15 -19.44 7.35
C TRP A 307 -6.19 -20.83 7.99
N GLN A 308 -5.09 -21.58 7.98
CA GLN A 308 -4.95 -22.80 8.75
C GLN A 308 -5.12 -22.51 10.24
N LEU A 309 -4.39 -21.50 10.76
CA LEU A 309 -4.53 -21.07 12.14
C LEU A 309 -5.96 -20.63 12.45
N ALA A 310 -6.55 -19.72 11.65
CA ALA A 310 -7.91 -19.25 11.88
C ALA A 310 -8.95 -20.37 11.85
N ASN A 311 -8.80 -21.36 10.96
CA ASN A 311 -9.69 -22.51 10.91
C ASN A 311 -9.57 -23.37 12.19
N MET A 312 -8.35 -23.71 12.60
CA MET A 312 -8.11 -24.47 13.82
C MET A 312 -8.55 -23.72 15.08
N LEU A 313 -8.35 -22.40 15.14
CA LEU A 313 -8.84 -21.55 16.23
C LEU A 313 -10.37 -21.55 16.29
N LYS A 314 -11.04 -21.47 15.14
CA LYS A 314 -12.50 -21.50 15.06
C LYS A 314 -13.07 -22.84 15.53
N THR A 315 -12.41 -23.95 15.18
CA THR A 315 -12.81 -25.30 15.61
C THR A 315 -12.23 -25.70 16.97
N GLN A 316 -11.48 -24.80 17.63
CA GLN A 316 -10.77 -25.06 18.88
C GLN A 316 -9.87 -26.30 18.85
N ASP A 317 -9.26 -26.55 17.69
CA ASP A 317 -8.35 -27.67 17.47
C ASP A 317 -6.96 -27.35 18.05
N TRP A 318 -6.88 -27.29 19.38
CA TRP A 318 -5.64 -26.99 20.12
C TRP A 318 -4.54 -28.02 19.83
N GLU A 319 -4.94 -29.27 19.56
CA GLU A 319 -4.01 -30.32 19.17
C GLU A 319 -3.45 -30.12 17.77
N GLY A 320 -4.29 -29.81 16.79
CA GLY A 320 -3.85 -29.47 15.44
C GLY A 320 -2.94 -28.25 15.41
N ILE A 321 -3.21 -27.20 16.20
CA ILE A 321 -2.33 -26.02 16.28
C ILE A 321 -0.95 -26.42 16.79
N ALA A 322 -0.90 -27.16 17.90
CA ALA A 322 0.36 -27.63 18.47
C ALA A 322 1.12 -28.54 17.47
N ALA A 323 0.45 -29.52 16.88
CA ALA A 323 1.04 -30.45 15.92
C ALA A 323 1.54 -29.75 14.66
N PHE A 324 0.80 -28.76 14.15
CA PHE A 324 1.14 -28.07 12.91
C PHE A 324 2.27 -27.06 13.09
N PHE A 325 2.27 -26.27 14.17
CA PHE A 325 3.23 -25.16 14.33
C PHE A 325 4.49 -25.53 15.10
N THR A 326 4.50 -26.62 15.87
CA THR A 326 5.71 -27.02 16.61
C THR A 326 6.84 -27.40 15.67
N GLY A 327 8.04 -26.90 15.96
CA GLY A 327 9.25 -27.15 15.16
C GLY A 327 9.33 -26.38 13.85
N LYS A 328 8.31 -25.59 13.48
CA LYS A 328 8.40 -24.67 12.34
C LYS A 328 9.22 -23.44 12.71
N GLU A 329 10.13 -23.07 11.82
CA GLU A 329 10.89 -21.82 11.92
C GLU A 329 10.08 -20.63 11.38
N ASN A 330 10.51 -19.41 11.71
CA ASN A 330 9.99 -18.15 11.16
C ASN A 330 8.49 -17.92 11.39
N LEU A 331 7.94 -18.43 12.49
CA LEU A 331 6.57 -18.12 12.91
C LEU A 331 6.42 -16.63 13.25
N SER A 332 5.35 -16.02 12.76
CA SER A 332 4.96 -14.68 13.21
C SER A 332 4.62 -14.67 14.71
N LEU A 333 4.71 -13.50 15.35
CA LEU A 333 4.37 -13.34 16.77
C LEU A 333 2.95 -13.82 17.08
N GLY A 334 2.00 -13.60 16.18
CA GLY A 334 0.64 -14.14 16.33
C GLY A 334 0.56 -15.66 16.29
N GLN A 335 1.30 -16.31 15.39
CA GLN A 335 1.36 -17.77 15.35
C GLN A 335 2.02 -18.34 16.60
N GLN A 336 3.08 -17.70 17.11
CA GLN A 336 3.72 -18.10 18.37
C GLN A 336 2.78 -17.90 19.56
N TYR A 337 2.06 -16.77 19.61
CA TYR A 337 1.07 -16.50 20.65
C TYR A 337 -0.03 -17.56 20.69
N TRP A 338 -0.59 -17.92 19.53
CA TRP A 338 -1.65 -18.92 19.47
C TRP A 338 -1.15 -20.35 19.66
N LEU A 339 0.11 -20.64 19.31
CA LEU A 339 0.77 -21.91 19.68
C LEU A 339 0.94 -22.03 21.20
N ALA A 340 1.37 -20.96 21.86
CA ALA A 340 1.43 -20.94 23.32
C ALA A 340 0.03 -21.12 23.94
N TYR A 341 -0.98 -20.43 23.40
CA TYR A 341 -2.37 -20.58 23.82
C TYR A 341 -2.87 -22.02 23.67
N SER A 342 -2.50 -22.72 22.59
CA SER A 342 -2.91 -24.12 22.41
C SER A 342 -2.25 -25.06 23.42
N TYR A 343 -1.01 -24.78 23.83
CA TYR A 343 -0.36 -25.52 24.93
C TYR A 343 -1.03 -25.27 26.27
N ASP A 344 -1.37 -24.02 26.58
CA ASP A 344 -2.07 -23.64 27.80
C ASP A 344 -3.44 -24.33 27.94
N LYS A 345 -4.21 -24.38 26.85
CA LYS A 345 -5.50 -25.11 26.80
C LYS A 345 -5.37 -26.63 26.95
N ARG A 346 -4.15 -27.17 26.80
CA ARG A 346 -3.82 -28.58 27.00
C ARG A 346 -3.10 -28.84 28.32
N ALA A 347 -3.14 -27.89 29.25
CA ALA A 347 -2.48 -27.94 30.56
C ALA A 347 -0.94 -28.01 30.51
N ASP A 348 -0.31 -27.68 29.37
CA ASP A 348 1.14 -27.52 29.25
C ASP A 348 1.53 -26.04 29.48
N HIS A 349 1.30 -25.59 30.71
CA HIS A 349 1.46 -24.18 31.11
C HIS A 349 2.92 -23.73 31.04
N GLU A 350 3.88 -24.61 31.34
CA GLU A 350 5.31 -24.28 31.28
C GLU A 350 5.75 -23.96 29.85
N LYS A 351 5.34 -24.78 28.89
CA LYS A 351 5.66 -24.54 27.48
C LYS A 351 4.96 -23.30 26.93
N ALA A 352 3.70 -23.08 27.33
CA ALA A 352 2.96 -21.87 26.98
C ALA A 352 3.69 -20.62 27.51
N LYS A 353 4.07 -20.62 28.79
CA LYS A 353 4.81 -19.53 29.43
C LYS A 353 6.16 -19.26 28.76
N ALA A 354 6.90 -20.30 28.40
CA ALA A 354 8.18 -20.17 27.71
C ALA A 354 8.04 -19.48 26.34
N ILE A 355 7.01 -19.82 25.57
CA ILE A 355 6.74 -19.19 24.26
C ILE A 355 6.23 -17.76 24.45
N TRP A 356 5.24 -17.54 25.33
CA TRP A 356 4.72 -16.21 25.60
C TRP A 356 5.77 -15.25 26.14
N SER A 357 6.74 -15.71 26.94
CA SER A 357 7.83 -14.86 27.44
C SER A 357 8.68 -14.29 26.30
N LYS A 358 8.94 -15.08 25.25
CA LYS A 358 9.64 -14.62 24.04
C LYS A 358 8.79 -13.65 23.24
N VAL A 359 7.49 -13.91 23.13
CA VAL A 359 6.55 -13.02 22.42
C VAL A 359 6.43 -11.68 23.15
N ALA A 360 6.35 -11.71 24.49
CA ALA A 360 6.17 -10.54 25.35
C ALA A 360 7.28 -9.48 25.22
N ALA A 361 8.48 -9.88 24.80
CA ALA A 361 9.60 -8.98 24.54
C ALA A 361 9.43 -8.13 23.26
N ASN A 362 8.28 -8.17 22.57
CA ASN A 362 8.06 -7.47 21.31
C ASN A 362 7.02 -6.35 21.44
N ARG A 363 7.23 -5.26 20.71
CA ARG A 363 6.35 -4.07 20.69
C ARG A 363 5.26 -4.19 19.63
N ASP A 364 4.39 -5.19 19.76
CA ASP A 364 3.20 -5.36 18.92
C ASP A 364 1.99 -5.83 19.73
N TYR A 365 0.86 -6.04 19.05
CA TYR A 365 -0.37 -6.50 19.70
C TYR A 365 -0.19 -7.78 20.51
N TYR A 366 0.54 -8.77 19.98
CA TYR A 366 0.71 -10.06 20.66
C TYR A 366 1.76 -10.00 21.76
N GLY A 367 2.81 -9.20 21.59
CA GLY A 367 3.78 -8.97 22.65
C GLY A 367 3.13 -8.32 23.87
N PHE A 368 2.33 -7.27 23.67
CA PHE A 368 1.57 -6.67 24.77
C PHE A 368 0.53 -7.63 25.36
N LEU A 369 -0.13 -8.46 24.55
CA LEU A 369 -1.11 -9.44 25.04
C LEU A 369 -0.44 -10.58 25.83
N ALA A 370 0.73 -11.05 25.40
CA ALA A 370 1.53 -12.02 26.12
C ALA A 370 2.06 -11.44 27.44
N ALA A 371 2.54 -10.19 27.44
CA ALA A 371 2.95 -9.50 28.65
C ALA A 371 1.79 -9.37 29.64
N ALA A 372 0.60 -8.99 29.18
CA ALA A 372 -0.61 -8.94 30.00
C ALA A 372 -0.93 -10.29 30.65
N ARG A 373 -0.88 -11.37 29.86
CA ARG A 373 -1.18 -12.73 30.33
C ARG A 373 -0.17 -13.23 31.37
N LEU A 374 1.08 -12.83 31.24
CA LEU A 374 2.15 -13.21 32.16
C LEU A 374 2.29 -12.26 33.36
N GLY A 375 1.50 -11.19 33.43
CA GLY A 375 1.64 -10.14 34.45
C GLY A 375 2.95 -9.36 34.35
N LEU A 376 3.58 -9.32 33.16
CA LEU A 376 4.82 -8.60 32.91
C LEU A 376 4.55 -7.12 32.60
N PRO A 377 5.47 -6.22 32.95
CA PRO A 377 5.38 -4.83 32.53
C PRO A 377 5.45 -4.71 31.00
N VAL A 378 4.87 -3.64 30.48
CA VAL A 378 4.96 -3.31 29.05
C VAL A 378 6.35 -2.76 28.76
N ASP A 379 7.09 -3.45 27.90
CA ASP A 379 8.37 -2.96 27.37
C ASP A 379 8.19 -2.36 25.98
N LEU A 380 8.70 -1.14 25.80
CA LEU A 380 8.73 -0.48 24.50
C LEU A 380 10.02 -0.74 23.74
N ASN A 381 11.04 -1.38 24.30
CA ASN A 381 12.36 -1.58 23.70
C ASN A 381 12.86 -0.28 23.04
N GLU A 382 12.79 0.84 23.76
CA GLU A 382 13.10 2.16 23.21
C GLU A 382 14.60 2.41 23.16
N LEU A 383 15.09 2.86 22.01
CA LEU A 383 16.46 3.34 21.83
C LEU A 383 16.48 4.86 21.76
N PRO A 384 17.45 5.52 22.42
CA PRO A 384 17.62 6.96 22.30
C PRO A 384 18.00 7.32 20.86
N VAL A 385 17.49 8.46 20.38
CA VAL A 385 17.85 9.01 19.08
C VAL A 385 19.25 9.61 19.16
N ASN A 386 20.28 8.79 18.92
CA ASN A 386 21.67 9.23 18.84
C ASN A 386 22.18 9.00 17.42
N VAL A 387 22.14 10.04 16.59
CA VAL A 387 22.59 9.99 15.20
C VAL A 387 23.84 10.85 15.03
N ASN A 388 24.80 10.35 14.25
CA ASN A 388 26.02 11.08 13.96
C ASN A 388 25.72 12.46 13.32
N GLN A 389 26.11 13.53 14.01
CA GLN A 389 25.84 14.90 13.57
C GLN A 389 26.50 15.26 12.22
N ALA A 390 27.62 14.63 11.89
CA ALA A 390 28.24 14.78 10.57
C ALA A 390 27.37 14.20 9.45
N LEU A 391 26.67 13.08 9.71
CA LEU A 391 25.70 12.52 8.77
C LEU A 391 24.45 13.40 8.65
N VAL A 392 23.93 13.92 9.76
CA VAL A 392 22.82 14.89 9.74
C VAL A 392 23.19 16.11 8.89
N THR A 393 24.40 16.65 9.09
CA THR A 393 24.92 17.78 8.31
C THR A 393 25.08 17.42 6.82
N LYS A 394 25.61 16.23 6.51
CA LYS A 394 25.73 15.74 5.13
C LYS A 394 24.35 15.67 4.44
N VAL A 395 23.37 15.04 5.08
CA VAL A 395 22.02 14.86 4.52
C VAL A 395 21.30 16.19 4.39
N SER A 396 21.39 17.08 5.39
CA SER A 396 20.79 18.42 5.32
C SER A 396 21.34 19.26 4.17
N ASN A 397 22.60 19.03 3.78
CA ASN A 397 23.24 19.72 2.66
C ASN A 397 22.97 19.08 1.30
N ALA A 398 22.42 17.87 1.25
CA ALA A 398 22.11 17.18 0.01
C ALA A 398 21.08 18.00 -0.81
N PRO A 399 21.31 18.24 -2.12
CA PRO A 399 20.37 19.00 -2.95
C PRO A 399 18.95 18.41 -2.95
N GLY A 400 18.82 17.07 -2.93
CA GLY A 400 17.53 16.38 -2.84
C GLY A 400 16.76 16.70 -1.56
N PHE A 401 17.45 16.77 -0.41
CA PHE A 401 16.83 17.17 0.86
C PHE A 401 16.36 18.62 0.82
N LYS A 402 17.22 19.55 0.36
CA LYS A 402 16.86 20.97 0.25
C LYS A 402 15.63 21.19 -0.63
N ARG A 403 15.52 20.46 -1.75
CA ARG A 403 14.32 20.49 -2.61
C ARG A 403 13.10 19.87 -1.93
N ALA A 404 13.25 18.70 -1.28
CA ALA A 404 12.16 18.05 -0.57
C ALA A 404 11.58 18.95 0.53
N LYS A 405 12.45 19.55 1.37
CA LYS A 405 12.10 20.52 2.42
C LYS A 405 11.35 21.72 1.86
N ALA A 406 11.91 22.41 0.86
CA ALA A 406 11.27 23.59 0.27
C ALA A 406 9.89 23.27 -0.36
N LEU A 407 9.74 22.10 -0.99
CA LEU A 407 8.43 21.66 -1.51
C LEU A 407 7.44 21.31 -0.41
N TYR A 408 7.92 20.77 0.71
CA TYR A 408 7.09 20.43 1.87
C TYR A 408 6.57 21.69 2.56
N GLU A 409 7.44 22.69 2.76
CA GLU A 409 7.08 24.00 3.33
C GLU A 409 6.07 24.77 2.46
N LEU A 410 6.09 24.53 1.13
CA LEU A 410 5.09 25.03 0.18
C LEU A 410 3.79 24.19 0.13
N GLU A 411 3.64 23.19 1.01
CA GLU A 411 2.54 22.22 1.02
C GLU A 411 2.37 21.45 -0.32
N ARG A 412 3.43 21.37 -1.14
CA ARG A 412 3.46 20.60 -2.39
C ARG A 412 3.84 19.15 -2.13
N PHE A 413 3.10 18.51 -1.23
CA PHE A 413 3.46 17.23 -0.61
C PHE A 413 3.77 16.10 -1.60
N THR A 414 3.08 16.02 -2.74
CA THR A 414 3.37 14.98 -3.75
C THR A 414 4.75 15.16 -4.37
N ALA A 415 5.15 16.39 -4.69
CA ALA A 415 6.47 16.67 -5.24
C ALA A 415 7.56 16.51 -4.17
N ALA A 416 7.27 16.98 -2.95
CA ALA A 416 8.14 16.81 -1.79
C ALA A 416 8.45 15.32 -1.55
N ARG A 417 7.43 14.45 -1.50
CA ARG A 417 7.61 13.00 -1.32
C ARG A 417 8.38 12.35 -2.46
N ARG A 418 8.30 12.86 -3.70
CA ARG A 418 9.10 12.32 -4.81
C ARG A 418 10.60 12.59 -4.61
N GLU A 419 10.97 13.82 -4.23
CA GLU A 419 12.36 14.16 -3.88
C GLU A 419 12.83 13.37 -2.65
N TRP A 420 11.98 13.27 -1.61
CA TRP A 420 12.25 12.51 -0.41
C TRP A 420 12.51 11.02 -0.70
N ASN A 421 11.65 10.40 -1.50
CA ASN A 421 11.79 9.00 -1.88
C ASN A 421 13.02 8.79 -2.75
N TYR A 422 13.35 9.72 -3.65
CA TYR A 422 14.59 9.64 -4.42
C TYR A 422 15.83 9.70 -3.50
N LEU A 423 15.88 10.69 -2.60
CA LEU A 423 16.94 10.84 -1.60
C LEU A 423 17.10 9.55 -0.79
N THR A 424 16.04 9.07 -0.15
CA THR A 424 16.08 7.90 0.74
C THR A 424 16.16 6.56 0.00
N ASN A 425 15.90 6.49 -1.30
CA ASN A 425 16.14 5.27 -2.10
C ASN A 425 17.60 5.15 -2.56
N THR A 426 18.33 6.25 -2.57
CA THR A 426 19.74 6.32 -3.02
C THR A 426 20.73 6.54 -1.87
N SER A 427 20.24 6.58 -0.63
CA SER A 427 21.05 6.75 0.59
C SER A 427 21.26 5.42 1.33
N GLU A 428 22.33 5.33 2.12
CA GLU A 428 22.58 4.22 3.05
C GLU A 428 21.61 4.22 4.24
N ASP A 429 21.53 3.14 5.01
CA ASP A 429 20.57 3.03 6.12
C ASP A 429 20.81 4.07 7.23
N ASP A 430 22.08 4.37 7.57
CA ASP A 430 22.43 5.42 8.53
C ASP A 430 22.06 6.83 8.04
N GLU A 431 22.18 7.06 6.73
CA GLU A 431 21.74 8.32 6.11
C GLU A 431 20.21 8.43 6.08
N LYS A 432 19.49 7.32 5.89
CA LYS A 432 18.02 7.29 6.01
C LYS A 432 17.57 7.58 7.43
N LEU A 433 18.31 7.10 8.44
CA LEU A 433 18.07 7.44 9.84
C LEU A 433 18.31 8.93 10.09
N ALA A 434 19.43 9.49 9.63
CA ALA A 434 19.70 10.94 9.72
C ALA A 434 18.65 11.79 8.99
N ALA A 435 18.20 11.36 7.81
CA ALA A 435 17.08 11.99 7.11
C ALA A 435 15.81 11.95 7.96
N SER A 436 15.50 10.83 8.61
CA SER A 436 14.31 10.70 9.46
C SER A 436 14.33 11.68 10.64
N VAL A 437 15.51 11.96 11.23
CA VAL A 437 15.66 13.02 12.25
C VAL A 437 15.31 14.39 11.67
N LEU A 438 15.89 14.74 10.52
CA LEU A 438 15.60 16.01 9.84
C LEU A 438 14.13 16.15 9.42
N ALA A 439 13.46 15.08 8.99
CA ALA A 439 12.03 15.11 8.70
C ALA A 439 11.19 15.30 9.96
N ALA A 440 11.58 14.70 11.08
CA ALA A 440 10.89 14.88 12.35
C ALA A 440 10.97 16.32 12.86
N GLU A 441 12.12 16.98 12.70
CA GLU A 441 12.31 18.41 13.02
C GLU A 441 11.40 19.34 12.19
N LEU A 442 10.93 18.89 11.02
CA LEU A 442 10.02 19.61 10.14
C LEU A 442 8.55 19.24 10.36
N ASP A 443 8.24 18.45 11.40
CA ASP A 443 6.91 17.84 11.60
C ASP A 443 6.44 17.01 10.39
N TRP A 444 7.38 16.50 9.58
CA TRP A 444 7.08 15.66 8.42
C TRP A 444 6.93 14.19 8.85
N PHE A 445 5.87 13.95 9.61
CA PHE A 445 5.64 12.69 10.32
C PHE A 445 5.56 11.45 9.43
N ASP A 446 4.84 11.52 8.30
CA ASP A 446 4.64 10.34 7.45
C ASP A 446 5.95 9.90 6.79
N SER A 447 6.74 10.84 6.26
CA SER A 447 8.07 10.55 5.71
C SER A 447 9.01 9.97 6.76
N THR A 448 9.03 10.51 7.98
CA THR A 448 9.80 9.97 9.12
C THR A 448 9.41 8.50 9.39
N ILE A 449 8.11 8.25 9.56
CA ILE A 449 7.56 6.94 9.89
C ILE A 449 7.87 5.91 8.80
N PHE A 450 7.65 6.25 7.53
CA PHE A 450 7.85 5.33 6.41
C PHE A 450 9.34 5.06 6.15
N THR A 451 10.21 6.07 6.29
CA THR A 451 11.66 5.87 6.14
C THR A 451 12.20 4.95 7.22
N LEU A 452 11.84 5.15 8.50
CA LEU A 452 12.25 4.25 9.59
C LEU A 452 11.72 2.82 9.39
N ALA A 453 10.50 2.67 8.88
CA ALA A 453 9.95 1.36 8.57
C ALA A 453 10.72 0.63 7.45
N LYS A 454 11.22 1.37 6.45
CA LYS A 454 12.00 0.82 5.35
C LYS A 454 13.31 0.18 5.83
N ILE A 455 13.97 0.82 6.80
CA ILE A 455 15.23 0.32 7.41
C ILE A 455 15.00 -0.56 8.64
N LYS A 456 13.74 -0.95 8.92
CA LYS A 456 13.37 -1.76 10.08
C LYS A 456 13.86 -1.18 11.42
N ALA A 457 14.03 0.14 11.50
CA ALA A 457 14.52 0.82 12.69
C ALA A 457 13.37 1.02 13.68
N TRP A 458 12.87 -0.10 14.19
CA TRP A 458 11.64 -0.14 14.97
C TRP A 458 11.80 0.60 16.30
N ASP A 459 12.98 0.55 16.89
CA ASP A 459 13.19 0.91 18.30
C ASP A 459 13.43 2.40 18.54
N TYR A 460 13.49 3.24 17.49
CA TYR A 460 13.33 4.69 17.60
C TYR A 460 11.85 5.05 17.82
N VAL A 461 11.34 4.71 19.00
CA VAL A 461 9.92 4.80 19.34
C VAL A 461 9.43 6.24 19.27
N ASP A 462 10.18 7.19 19.84
CA ASP A 462 9.89 8.64 19.77
C ASP A 462 9.60 9.14 18.35
N LEU A 463 10.45 8.79 17.37
CA LEU A 463 10.28 9.23 15.98
C LEU A 463 9.13 8.50 15.27
N ARG A 464 8.86 7.24 15.62
CA ARG A 464 7.81 6.43 14.99
C ARG A 464 6.41 6.70 15.53
N PHE A 465 6.33 7.26 16.73
CA PHE A 465 5.09 7.51 17.45
C PHE A 465 5.03 8.96 17.97
N PRO A 466 5.19 9.98 17.12
CA PRO A 466 5.18 11.38 17.56
C PRO A 466 3.82 11.78 18.12
N PHE A 467 3.80 12.77 19.03
CA PHE A 467 2.57 13.43 19.48
C PHE A 467 2.14 14.52 18.48
N ALA A 468 1.95 14.13 17.22
CA ALA A 468 1.58 15.04 16.13
C ALA A 468 0.23 15.73 16.40
N PHE A 469 0.16 17.05 16.19
CA PHE A 469 -1.04 17.86 16.41
C PHE A 469 -1.64 17.74 17.82
N GLN A 470 -0.80 17.55 18.85
CA GLN A 470 -1.18 17.24 20.23
C GLN A 470 -2.32 18.13 20.76
N ASP A 471 -2.17 19.46 20.70
CA ASP A 471 -3.18 20.42 21.17
C ASP A 471 -4.58 20.18 20.58
N MET A 472 -4.64 19.79 19.31
CA MET A 472 -5.90 19.52 18.63
C MET A 472 -6.50 18.19 19.09
N PHE A 473 -5.69 17.14 19.20
CA PHE A 473 -6.15 15.85 19.70
C PHE A 473 -6.61 15.94 21.16
N GLU A 474 -5.85 16.58 22.05
CA GLU A 474 -6.24 16.80 23.44
C GLU A 474 -7.58 17.51 23.55
N ARG A 475 -7.72 18.65 22.84
CA ARG A 475 -8.94 19.45 22.84
C ARG A 475 -10.16 18.66 22.37
N TYR A 476 -10.04 17.97 21.22
CA TYR A 476 -11.20 17.34 20.60
C TYR A 476 -11.53 15.95 21.16
N SER A 477 -10.54 15.23 21.69
CA SER A 477 -10.76 13.98 22.42
C SER A 477 -11.42 14.24 23.78
N LYS A 478 -10.97 15.27 24.52
CA LYS A 478 -11.67 15.74 25.73
C LYS A 478 -13.11 16.15 25.43
N ARG A 479 -13.34 16.94 24.38
CA ARG A 479 -14.70 17.36 23.97
C ARG A 479 -15.59 16.18 23.58
N SER A 480 -15.02 15.14 22.96
CA SER A 480 -15.75 13.96 22.51
C SER A 480 -15.83 12.85 23.57
N LYS A 481 -15.25 13.06 24.77
CA LYS A 481 -15.20 12.08 25.87
C LYS A 481 -14.61 10.73 25.43
N ILE A 482 -13.55 10.77 24.63
CA ILE A 482 -12.76 9.60 24.25
C ILE A 482 -11.33 9.75 24.76
N ASP A 483 -10.64 8.63 24.96
CA ASP A 483 -9.24 8.68 25.39
C ASP A 483 -8.32 9.26 24.30
N LEU A 484 -7.35 10.06 24.72
CA LEU A 484 -6.40 10.73 23.84
C LEU A 484 -5.61 9.73 23.00
N THR A 485 -5.04 8.71 23.65
CA THR A 485 -4.18 7.72 22.98
C THR A 485 -4.93 6.94 21.92
N TRP A 486 -6.24 6.69 22.13
CA TRP A 486 -7.08 6.04 21.12
C TRP A 486 -7.22 6.88 19.84
N SER A 487 -7.50 8.19 19.99
CA SER A 487 -7.64 9.08 18.84
C SER A 487 -6.34 9.28 18.05
N ILE A 488 -5.20 9.38 18.74
CA ILE A 488 -3.87 9.52 18.11
C ILE A 488 -3.49 8.20 17.43
N ALA A 489 -3.72 7.05 18.07
CA ALA A 489 -3.46 5.73 17.48
C ALA A 489 -4.25 5.49 16.19
N ILE A 490 -5.51 5.95 16.13
CA ILE A 490 -6.32 5.92 14.90
C ILE A 490 -5.65 6.77 13.81
N ALA A 491 -5.30 8.03 14.09
CA ALA A 491 -4.65 8.88 13.08
C ALA A 491 -3.29 8.33 12.61
N ARG A 492 -2.51 7.78 13.55
CA ARG A 492 -1.23 7.09 13.27
C ARG A 492 -1.42 5.92 12.31
N ARG A 493 -2.50 5.15 12.46
CA ARG A 493 -2.82 4.01 11.61
C ARG A 493 -3.40 4.43 10.26
N GLU A 494 -4.25 5.46 10.24
CA GLU A 494 -4.99 5.89 9.06
C GLU A 494 -4.13 6.65 8.05
N SER A 495 -3.24 7.53 8.51
CA SER A 495 -2.51 8.43 7.62
C SER A 495 -1.02 8.58 7.93
N SER A 496 -0.53 7.96 9.02
CA SER A 496 0.78 8.30 9.59
C SER A 496 0.93 9.82 9.82
N PHE A 497 -0.18 10.49 10.15
CA PHE A 497 -0.30 11.94 10.32
C PHE A 497 -0.10 12.80 9.05
N ALA A 498 -0.22 12.23 7.84
CA ALA A 498 -0.26 13.01 6.61
C ALA A 498 -1.61 13.75 6.44
N PRO A 499 -1.65 15.10 6.47
CA PRO A 499 -2.90 15.86 6.38
C PRO A 499 -3.52 15.81 4.97
N ASP A 500 -2.73 15.55 3.94
CA ASP A 500 -3.16 15.46 2.53
C ASP A 500 -3.54 14.04 2.09
N ALA A 501 -3.50 13.06 3.01
CA ALA A 501 -3.76 11.66 2.71
C ALA A 501 -5.15 11.43 2.07
N ARG A 502 -5.17 10.67 0.97
CA ARG A 502 -6.41 10.28 0.28
C ARG A 502 -6.38 8.79 -0.11
N SER A 503 -7.33 8.01 0.40
CA SER A 503 -7.45 6.60 0.03
C SER A 503 -8.16 6.40 -1.33
N HIS A 504 -8.06 5.19 -1.87
CA HIS A 504 -8.81 4.75 -3.06
C HIS A 504 -10.33 4.84 -2.85
N ALA A 505 -10.80 4.60 -1.62
CA ALA A 505 -12.21 4.77 -1.24
C ALA A 505 -12.61 6.25 -1.03
N ASN A 506 -11.71 7.20 -1.35
CA ASN A 506 -11.90 8.64 -1.19
C ASN A 506 -12.03 9.09 0.29
N ALA A 507 -11.44 8.35 1.23
CA ALA A 507 -11.27 8.79 2.61
C ALA A 507 -10.14 9.83 2.69
N ARG A 508 -10.22 10.81 3.61
CA ARG A 508 -9.40 12.03 3.56
C ARG A 508 -8.81 12.45 4.90
N GLY A 509 -7.59 12.98 4.84
CA GLY A 509 -6.89 13.63 5.94
C GLY A 509 -6.44 12.69 7.06
N LEU A 510 -6.08 13.28 8.20
CA LEU A 510 -5.38 12.61 9.31
C LEU A 510 -6.07 11.34 9.82
N MET A 511 -7.39 11.37 9.96
CA MET A 511 -8.22 10.27 10.45
C MET A 511 -9.02 9.59 9.32
N GLN A 512 -8.63 9.81 8.05
CA GLN A 512 -9.24 9.19 6.86
C GLN A 512 -10.78 9.15 6.89
N LEU A 513 -11.40 10.34 6.90
CA LEU A 513 -12.86 10.44 6.88
C LEU A 513 -13.42 10.35 5.45
N LEU A 514 -14.41 9.48 5.24
CA LEU A 514 -15.24 9.52 4.04
C LEU A 514 -16.11 10.79 4.04
N PRO A 515 -16.31 11.47 2.90
CA PRO A 515 -17.18 12.64 2.81
C PRO A 515 -18.61 12.39 3.34
N SER A 516 -19.17 11.20 3.07
CA SER A 516 -20.48 10.79 3.58
C SER A 516 -20.52 10.68 5.11
N THR A 517 -19.45 10.13 5.72
CA THR A 517 -19.31 10.03 7.17
C THR A 517 -19.15 11.40 7.81
N ALA A 518 -18.33 12.27 7.20
CA ALA A 518 -18.15 13.65 7.65
C ALA A 518 -19.47 14.42 7.62
N LYS A 519 -20.26 14.33 6.53
CA LYS A 519 -21.58 14.94 6.42
C LYS A 519 -22.53 14.43 7.52
N TYR A 520 -22.58 13.12 7.73
CA TYR A 520 -23.42 12.49 8.74
C TYR A 520 -23.09 12.99 10.16
N ILE A 521 -21.80 12.98 10.53
CA ILE A 521 -21.36 13.39 11.87
C ILE A 521 -21.44 14.90 12.07
N ASN A 522 -21.18 15.68 11.03
CA ASN A 522 -21.30 17.13 11.09
C ASN A 522 -22.76 17.61 11.18
N LYS A 523 -23.74 16.76 10.80
CA LYS A 523 -25.16 17.13 10.63
C LYS A 523 -25.34 18.28 9.65
N GLY A 524 -24.58 18.26 8.57
CA GLY A 524 -24.53 19.32 7.57
C GLY A 524 -23.33 19.14 6.66
N ASP A 525 -23.33 19.87 5.55
CA ASP A 525 -22.27 19.71 4.55
C ASP A 525 -20.91 20.19 5.05
N VAL A 526 -19.87 19.47 4.62
CA VAL A 526 -18.47 19.82 4.83
C VAL A 526 -17.79 19.69 3.48
N SER A 527 -17.21 20.79 2.99
CA SER A 527 -16.48 20.75 1.73
C SER A 527 -15.35 19.72 1.80
N ASN A 528 -15.17 18.98 0.72
CA ASN A 528 -14.11 18.01 0.54
C ASN A 528 -12.70 18.54 0.85
N HIS A 529 -12.43 19.82 0.56
CA HIS A 529 -11.15 20.48 0.85
C HIS A 529 -10.90 20.61 2.37
N ARG A 530 -11.92 20.99 3.14
CA ARG A 530 -11.82 21.14 4.60
C ARG A 530 -11.50 19.83 5.33
N LEU A 531 -11.71 18.67 4.71
CA LEU A 531 -11.32 17.39 5.29
C LEU A 531 -9.80 17.16 5.31
N TYR A 532 -9.03 17.93 4.53
CA TYR A 532 -7.56 17.93 4.61
C TYR A 532 -7.04 18.86 5.72
N GLN A 533 -7.87 19.75 6.26
CA GLN A 533 -7.46 20.64 7.35
C GLN A 533 -7.43 19.87 8.69
N PRO A 534 -6.28 19.79 9.39
CA PRO A 534 -6.12 19.01 10.63
C PRO A 534 -7.21 19.28 11.67
N LYS A 535 -7.48 20.55 11.97
CA LYS A 535 -8.50 20.98 12.94
C LYS A 535 -9.89 20.43 12.62
N THR A 536 -10.31 20.48 11.36
CA THR A 536 -11.63 20.00 10.94
C THR A 536 -11.67 18.47 10.97
N ASN A 537 -10.61 17.83 10.46
CA ASN A 537 -10.51 16.38 10.37
C ASN A 537 -10.52 15.72 11.77
N ILE A 538 -9.65 16.16 12.68
CA ILE A 538 -9.56 15.65 14.06
C ILE A 538 -10.87 15.86 14.80
N ARG A 539 -11.48 17.05 14.69
CA ARG A 539 -12.79 17.33 15.32
C ARG A 539 -13.88 16.38 14.86
N LEU A 540 -13.95 16.07 13.57
CA LEU A 540 -14.98 15.18 13.03
C LEU A 540 -14.65 13.71 13.31
N GLY A 541 -13.37 13.32 13.26
CA GLY A 541 -12.93 11.95 13.52
C GLY A 541 -13.10 11.54 14.98
N THR A 542 -12.74 12.40 15.93
CA THR A 542 -12.99 12.18 17.36
C THR A 542 -14.49 12.08 17.68
N ARG A 543 -15.34 12.90 17.05
CA ARG A 543 -16.81 12.77 17.14
C ARG A 543 -17.32 11.46 16.53
N TYR A 544 -16.71 11.00 15.43
CA TYR A 544 -17.08 9.73 14.82
C TYR A 544 -16.70 8.55 15.72
N LEU A 545 -15.51 8.57 16.33
CA LEU A 545 -15.10 7.57 17.32
C LEU A 545 -16.06 7.53 18.52
N GLN A 546 -16.45 8.69 19.06
CA GLN A 546 -17.47 8.76 20.12
C GLN A 546 -18.79 8.13 19.68
N TYR A 547 -19.26 8.46 18.47
CA TYR A 547 -20.47 7.89 17.90
C TYR A 547 -20.38 6.35 17.82
N LEU A 548 -19.27 5.82 17.32
CA LEU A 548 -19.04 4.38 17.23
C LEU A 548 -18.91 3.70 18.60
N LYS A 549 -18.23 4.34 19.56
CA LYS A 549 -18.16 3.88 20.96
C LYS A 549 -19.57 3.75 21.54
N LYS A 550 -20.43 4.77 21.35
CA LYS A 550 -21.82 4.72 21.81
C LYS A 550 -22.62 3.61 21.11
N LYS A 551 -22.46 3.45 19.78
CA LYS A 551 -23.14 2.40 19.01
C LYS A 551 -22.74 0.99 19.43
N ASN A 552 -21.52 0.81 19.92
CA ASN A 552 -21.01 -0.46 20.42
C ASN A 552 -21.04 -0.54 21.97
N HIS A 553 -21.96 0.17 22.62
CA HIS A 553 -22.19 0.09 24.08
C HIS A 553 -20.94 0.32 24.94
N GLY A 554 -20.00 1.15 24.47
CA GLY A 554 -18.74 1.43 25.17
C GLY A 554 -17.58 0.52 24.77
N ASN A 555 -17.79 -0.55 24.01
CA ASN A 555 -16.74 -1.47 23.58
C ASN A 555 -15.83 -0.82 22.51
N GLU A 556 -14.61 -0.47 22.89
CA GLU A 556 -13.65 0.23 22.04
C GLU A 556 -13.00 -0.67 20.99
N VAL A 557 -12.96 -2.00 21.21
CA VAL A 557 -12.49 -2.97 20.21
C VAL A 557 -13.47 -3.00 19.04
N LEU A 558 -14.77 -3.16 19.31
CA LEU A 558 -15.82 -3.14 18.30
C LEU A 558 -15.95 -1.77 17.63
N ALA A 559 -15.78 -0.68 18.37
CA ALA A 559 -15.78 0.66 17.80
C ALA A 559 -14.59 0.89 16.85
N THR A 560 -13.40 0.40 17.20
CA THR A 560 -12.21 0.45 16.35
C THR A 560 -12.42 -0.38 15.08
N ALA A 561 -12.92 -1.60 15.19
CA ALA A 561 -13.26 -2.43 14.04
C ALA A 561 -14.33 -1.75 13.15
N SER A 562 -15.31 -1.10 13.78
CA SER A 562 -16.39 -0.38 13.09
C SER A 562 -15.91 0.86 12.36
N TYR A 563 -14.83 1.50 12.82
CA TYR A 563 -14.24 2.65 12.16
C TYR A 563 -13.70 2.26 10.78
N ASN A 564 -13.04 1.11 10.68
CA ASN A 564 -12.46 0.61 9.44
C ASN A 564 -13.49 -0.11 8.54
N ALA A 565 -14.30 -1.03 9.07
CA ALA A 565 -15.18 -1.88 8.26
C ALA A 565 -16.66 -1.41 8.21
N GLY A 566 -17.04 -0.47 9.08
CA GLY A 566 -18.41 -0.04 9.28
C GLY A 566 -19.19 -0.90 10.29
N TYR A 567 -19.99 -0.25 11.12
CA TYR A 567 -20.76 -0.84 12.22
C TYR A 567 -21.60 -2.07 11.81
N HIS A 568 -22.34 -2.00 10.70
CA HIS A 568 -23.20 -3.11 10.26
C HIS A 568 -22.45 -4.38 9.86
N ARG A 569 -21.18 -4.27 9.46
CA ARG A 569 -20.34 -5.46 9.22
C ARG A 569 -19.91 -6.07 10.53
N ILE A 570 -19.41 -5.24 11.46
CA ILE A 570 -18.98 -5.70 12.78
C ILE A 570 -20.11 -6.40 13.52
N LYS A 571 -21.32 -5.82 13.52
CA LYS A 571 -22.50 -6.46 14.13
C LYS A 571 -22.78 -7.85 13.57
N ARG A 572 -22.57 -8.09 12.28
CA ARG A 572 -22.75 -9.41 11.63
C ARG A 572 -21.61 -10.38 11.87
N TRP A 573 -20.45 -9.90 12.32
CA TRP A 573 -19.28 -10.73 12.63
C TRP A 573 -19.20 -11.11 14.10
N LEU A 574 -20.08 -10.58 14.95
CA LEU A 574 -20.22 -11.08 16.30
C LEU A 574 -20.79 -12.51 16.24
N PRO A 575 -20.20 -13.44 17.00
CA PRO A 575 -20.70 -14.82 17.06
C PRO A 575 -22.03 -14.87 17.82
N GLU A 576 -22.85 -15.87 17.51
CA GLU A 576 -24.08 -16.15 18.26
C GLU A 576 -23.77 -16.64 19.68
N GLU A 577 -22.77 -17.51 19.83
CA GLU A 577 -22.23 -17.91 21.12
C GLU A 577 -21.07 -17.00 21.53
N ALA A 578 -21.10 -16.51 22.77
CA ALA A 578 -20.06 -15.64 23.29
C ALA A 578 -18.67 -16.31 23.25
N MET A 579 -17.65 -15.57 22.80
CA MET A 579 -16.28 -16.06 22.72
C MET A 579 -15.27 -15.05 23.26
N PRO A 580 -14.04 -15.46 23.65
CA PRO A 580 -13.01 -14.53 24.10
C PRO A 580 -12.69 -13.45 23.05
N ALA A 581 -12.51 -12.21 23.50
CA ALA A 581 -12.29 -11.07 22.61
C ALA A 581 -11.01 -11.20 21.76
N GLU A 582 -9.92 -11.71 22.34
CA GLU A 582 -8.68 -11.97 21.61
C GLU A 582 -8.87 -12.95 20.45
N LEU A 583 -9.71 -13.97 20.66
CA LEU A 583 -10.05 -14.98 19.66
C LEU A 583 -10.93 -14.37 18.57
N TRP A 584 -11.93 -13.57 18.97
CA TRP A 584 -12.77 -12.84 18.02
C TRP A 584 -11.95 -11.91 17.12
N VAL A 585 -11.00 -11.16 17.69
CA VAL A 585 -10.10 -10.27 16.93
C VAL A 585 -9.30 -11.07 15.88
N GLU A 586 -8.81 -12.27 16.22
CA GLU A 586 -8.10 -13.14 15.27
C GLU A 586 -9.01 -13.65 14.13
N LEU A 587 -10.28 -13.85 14.43
CA LEU A 587 -11.26 -14.43 13.51
C LEU A 587 -12.02 -13.40 12.68
N ILE A 588 -11.74 -12.09 12.84
CA ILE A 588 -12.28 -11.04 11.98
C ILE A 588 -12.02 -11.41 10.50
N PRO A 589 -13.07 -11.59 9.66
CA PRO A 589 -12.90 -12.15 8.32
C PRO A 589 -12.03 -11.29 7.40
N TYR A 590 -12.11 -9.97 7.54
CA TYR A 590 -11.35 -9.04 6.73
C TYR A 590 -9.97 -8.87 7.33
N ARG A 591 -8.95 -9.36 6.62
CA ARG A 591 -7.55 -9.21 7.03
C ARG A 591 -7.18 -7.75 7.32
N GLU A 592 -7.61 -6.82 6.46
CA GLU A 592 -7.36 -5.40 6.67
C GLU A 592 -7.89 -4.92 8.04
N THR A 593 -9.15 -5.26 8.36
CA THR A 593 -9.78 -4.88 9.63
C THR A 593 -9.16 -5.60 10.83
N ARG A 594 -8.82 -6.88 10.69
CA ARG A 594 -8.12 -7.65 11.70
C ARG A 594 -6.78 -7.01 12.05
N ASP A 595 -5.96 -6.74 11.05
CA ASP A 595 -4.66 -6.12 11.22
C ASP A 595 -4.83 -4.66 11.72
N TYR A 596 -5.88 -3.96 11.29
CA TYR A 596 -6.20 -2.61 11.76
C TYR A 596 -6.46 -2.55 13.26
N VAL A 597 -7.35 -3.42 13.79
CA VAL A 597 -7.66 -3.46 15.22
C VAL A 597 -6.41 -3.75 16.05
N LYS A 598 -5.65 -4.78 15.65
CA LYS A 598 -4.38 -5.15 16.31
C LYS A 598 -3.40 -3.98 16.34
N ASN A 599 -3.19 -3.33 15.20
CA ASN A 599 -2.27 -2.20 15.10
C ASN A 599 -2.74 -0.99 15.92
N VAL A 600 -4.03 -0.64 15.90
CA VAL A 600 -4.55 0.49 16.69
C VAL A 600 -4.35 0.25 18.18
N PHE A 601 -4.65 -0.95 18.68
CA PHE A 601 -4.43 -1.26 20.10
C PHE A 601 -2.96 -1.29 20.48
N ALA A 602 -2.09 -1.83 19.62
CA ALA A 602 -0.65 -1.77 19.83
C ALA A 602 -0.15 -0.31 19.88
N TYR A 603 -0.53 0.52 18.90
CA TYR A 603 -0.13 1.93 18.86
C TYR A 603 -0.67 2.70 20.05
N ARG A 604 -1.90 2.41 20.47
CA ARG A 604 -2.52 2.99 21.66
C ARG A 604 -1.72 2.66 22.92
N GLN A 605 -1.28 1.42 23.08
CA GLN A 605 -0.40 1.03 24.20
C GLN A 605 0.91 1.82 24.18
N VAL A 606 1.55 1.98 23.00
CA VAL A 606 2.78 2.79 22.90
C VAL A 606 2.54 4.23 23.37
N TYR A 607 1.49 4.89 22.89
CA TYR A 607 1.16 6.25 23.33
C TYR A 607 0.78 6.33 24.81
N HIS A 608 0.12 5.31 25.35
CA HIS A 608 -0.22 5.23 26.77
C HIS A 608 1.03 5.20 27.65
N THR A 609 1.96 4.29 27.34
CA THR A 609 3.23 4.18 28.06
C THR A 609 4.08 5.45 27.90
N ARG A 610 4.15 6.05 26.69
CA ARG A 610 4.89 7.31 26.46
C ARG A 610 4.30 8.53 27.18
N LEU A 611 3.02 8.49 27.56
CA LEU A 611 2.42 9.50 28.44
C LEU A 611 2.76 9.28 29.93
N GLY A 612 3.65 8.33 30.25
CA GLY A 612 4.00 7.97 31.62
C GLY A 612 2.87 7.24 32.36
N ARG A 613 1.87 6.71 31.64
CA ARG A 613 0.76 5.98 32.26
C ARG A 613 1.15 4.53 32.45
N GLU A 614 0.88 4.00 33.64
CA GLU A 614 1.14 2.61 33.97
C GLU A 614 0.06 1.65 33.44
N GLY A 615 0.39 0.36 33.41
CA GLY A 615 -0.53 -0.71 33.06
C GLY A 615 -0.57 -1.08 31.57
N ASN A 616 -1.32 -2.15 31.29
CA ASN A 616 -1.45 -2.75 29.96
C ASN A 616 -2.90 -2.65 29.48
N LEU A 617 -3.13 -1.83 28.45
CA LEU A 617 -4.44 -1.59 27.83
C LEU A 617 -5.01 -2.82 27.11
N LEU A 618 -4.19 -3.85 26.86
CA LEU A 618 -4.64 -5.10 26.29
C LEU A 618 -5.04 -6.12 27.36
N ALA A 619 -4.70 -5.92 28.63
CA ALA A 619 -5.10 -6.85 29.70
C ALA A 619 -6.62 -7.04 29.80
N PRO A 620 -7.48 -5.99 29.69
CA PRO A 620 -8.93 -6.18 29.69
C PRO A 620 -9.47 -7.04 28.55
N LEU A 621 -8.71 -7.24 27.45
CA LEU A 621 -9.15 -8.10 26.35
C LEU A 621 -9.10 -9.59 26.71
N LEU A 622 -8.32 -9.97 27.72
CA LEU A 622 -8.21 -11.37 28.18
C LEU A 622 -9.47 -11.83 28.93
N GLU A 623 -10.13 -10.91 29.63
CA GLU A 623 -11.36 -11.16 30.39
C GLU A 623 -12.63 -10.82 29.61
N MET A 624 -12.49 -10.16 28.45
CA MET A 624 -13.62 -9.71 27.64
C MET A 624 -14.18 -10.82 26.77
N THR A 625 -15.51 -10.90 26.69
CA THR A 625 -16.23 -11.74 25.73
C THR A 625 -16.89 -10.91 24.63
N MET A 626 -17.09 -11.53 23.46
CA MET A 626 -17.68 -10.95 22.27
C MET A 626 -18.81 -11.83 21.75
N GLY A 627 -19.93 -11.22 21.38
CA GLY A 627 -21.14 -11.95 20.98
C GLY A 627 -21.93 -12.47 22.19
N GLY A 628 -22.91 -13.33 21.91
CA GLY A 628 -23.96 -13.65 22.87
C GLY A 628 -25.12 -12.66 22.81
#